data_AF-A0A9D2FB41-F1
#
_entry.id   AF-A0A9D2FB41-F1
#
_cell.length_a   1.000
_cell.length_b   1.000
_cell.length_c   1.000
_cell.angle_alpha   90.00
_cell.angle_beta   90.00
_cell.angle_gamma   90.00
#
_symmetry.space_group_name_H-M   'P 1'
#
loop_
_entity.id
_entity.type
_entity.pdbx_description
1 polymer ?
#
loop_
_entity_poly.entity_id
_entity_poly.type
_entity_poly.pdbx_seq_one_letter_code
_entity_poly.pdbx_strand_id
1 'polypeptide(L)' 'MNLHISKSKNAESFYICRSYVKANGSTSSMIVRKLGTLEQLLVEHGPTRDDVLAWAKNEVKIETEKYKKEKETKTVL' A
#
# COMPACT_ATOMS: atom_id res chain seq x y z
N MET A 1 -3.91 6.19 1.90
CA MET A 1 -3.75 4.72 1.98
C MET A 1 -2.69 4.42 3.04
N ASN A 2 -2.49 3.16 3.42
CA ASN A 2 -1.45 2.76 4.38
C ASN A 2 -0.63 1.58 3.86
N LEU A 3 0.65 1.51 4.26
CA LEU A 3 1.49 0.36 4.03
C LEU A 3 1.12 -0.72 5.06
N HIS A 4 0.73 -1.89 4.58
CA HIS A 4 0.51 -3.07 5.40
C HIS A 4 1.60 -4.10 5.12
N ILE A 5 2.26 -4.57 6.19
CA ILE A 5 3.35 -5.53 6.10
C ILE A 5 2.88 -6.79 6.82
N SER A 6 2.82 -7.90 6.09
CA SER A 6 2.53 -9.21 6.65
C SER A 6 3.82 -10.00 6.74
N LYS A 7 4.23 -10.33 7.97
CA LYS A 7 5.41 -11.15 8.23
C LYS A 7 4.98 -12.55 8.63
N SER A 8 5.50 -13.53 7.91
CA SER A 8 5.42 -14.95 8.27
C SER A 8 6.80 -15.44 8.71
N LYS A 9 6.88 -16.71 9.15
CA LYS A 9 8.15 -17.33 9.58
C LYS A 9 9.20 -17.34 8.45
N ASN A 10 8.76 -17.45 7.20
CA ASN A 10 9.63 -17.68 6.04
C ASN A 10 9.66 -16.52 5.04
N ALA A 11 8.70 -15.61 5.11
CA ALA A 11 8.56 -14.53 4.13
C ALA A 11 7.92 -13.29 4.73
N GLU A 12 8.29 -12.13 4.23
CA GLU A 12 7.66 -10.85 4.51
C GLU A 12 7.04 -10.30 3.23
N SER A 13 5.79 -9.88 3.28
CA SER A 13 5.01 -9.39 2.13
C SER A 13 4.46 -7.99 2.40
N PHE A 14 4.49 -7.16 1.36
CA PHE A 14 4.10 -5.75 1.41
C PHE A 14 2.83 -5.50 0.59
N TYR A 15 1.92 -4.73 1.17
CA TYR A 15 0.61 -4.41 0.60
C TYR A 15 0.30 -2.93 0.80
N ILE A 16 -0.36 -2.31 -0.18
CA ILE A 16 -1.00 -1.01 -0.03
C ILE A 16 -2.47 -1.26 0.31
N CYS A 17 -2.89 -0.82 1.49
CA CYS A 17 -4.25 -0.97 1.97
C CYS A 17 -4.98 0.37 2.00
N ARG A 18 -6.28 0.36 1.68
CA ARG A 18 -7.18 1.49 1.83
C ARG A 18 -8.19 1.18 2.93
N SER A 19 -8.21 2.02 3.95
CA SER A 19 -9.28 2.02 4.95
C SER A 19 -10.49 2.81 4.43
N TYR A 20 -11.68 2.30 4.70
CA TYR A 20 -12.94 2.95 4.38
C TYR A 20 -13.97 2.65 5.47
N VAL A 21 -14.93 3.56 5.62
CA VAL A 21 -16.05 3.39 6.54
C VAL A 21 -17.20 2.76 5.77
N LYS A 22 -17.75 1.67 6.32
CA LYS A 22 -18.94 0.99 5.77
C LYS A 22 -20.21 1.75 6.18
N ALA A 23 -21.32 1.47 5.50
CA ALA A 23 -22.62 2.07 5.81
C ALA A 23 -23.09 1.83 7.25
N ASN A 24 -22.64 0.75 7.89
CA ASN A 24 -22.93 0.42 9.29
C ASN A 24 -22.03 1.15 10.30
N GLY A 25 -21.20 2.11 9.88
CA GLY A 25 -20.27 2.84 10.74
C GLY A 25 -18.98 2.09 11.10
N SER A 26 -18.86 0.80 10.77
CA SER A 26 -17.61 0.05 10.99
C SER A 26 -16.53 0.45 10.00
N THR A 27 -15.29 0.53 10.47
CA THR A 27 -14.13 0.74 9.59
C THR A 27 -13.61 -0.60 9.10
N SER A 28 -13.35 -0.69 7.80
CA SER A 28 -12.76 -1.88 7.18
C SER A 28 -11.64 -1.45 6.24
N SER A 29 -10.70 -2.36 5.98
CA SER A 29 -9.60 -2.15 5.07
C SER A 29 -9.72 -3.09 3.88
N MET A 30 -9.33 -2.61 2.69
CA MET A 30 -9.15 -3.45 1.50
C MET A 30 -7.71 -3.34 1.01
N ILE A 31 -7.21 -4.42 0.43
CA ILE A 31 -5.94 -4.41 -0.29
C ILE A 31 -6.16 -3.74 -1.64
N VAL A 32 -5.46 -2.64 -1.91
CA VAL A 32 -5.51 -1.90 -3.18
C VAL A 32 -4.50 -2.47 -4.17
N ARG A 33 -3.28 -2.74 -3.68
CA ARG A 33 -2.19 -3.29 -4.48
C ARG A 33 -1.30 -4.17 -3.62
N LYS A 34 -0.87 -5.30 -4.17
CA LYS A 34 0.22 -6.12 -3.60
C LYS A 34 1.53 -5.62 -4.20
N LEU A 35 2.48 -5.22 -3.35
CA LEU A 35 3.78 -4.73 -3.80
C LEU A 35 4.73 -5.90 -4.11
N GLY A 36 4.78 -6.90 -3.23
CA GLY A 36 5.67 -8.05 -3.40
C GLY A 36 6.15 -8.61 -2.08
N THR A 37 7.08 -9.56 -2.14
CA THR A 37 7.81 -10.03 -0.95
C THR A 37 9.08 -9.23 -0.73
N LEU A 38 9.61 -9.25 0.49
CA LEU A 38 10.87 -8.60 0.82
C LEU A 38 12.01 -9.06 -0.10
N GLU A 39 12.16 -10.37 -0.33
CA GLU A 39 13.20 -10.91 -1.22
C GLU A 39 13.11 -10.37 -2.65
N GLN A 40 11.90 -10.30 -3.22
CA GLN A 40 11.72 -9.75 -4.56
C GLN A 40 12.07 -8.27 -4.61
N LEU A 41 11.61 -7.51 -3.62
CA LEU A 41 11.81 -6.06 -3.58
C LEU A 41 13.26 -5.69 -3.24
N LEU A 42 13.99 -6.54 -2.51
CA LEU A 42 15.42 -6.32 -2.25
C LEU A 42 16.25 -6.38 -3.55
N VAL A 43 15.88 -7.27 -4.48
CA VAL A 43 16.56 -7.39 -5.77
C VAL A 43 16.32 -6.14 -6.65
N GLU A 44 15.12 -5.57 -6.58
CA GLU A 44 14.71 -4.46 -7.46
C GLU A 44 14.99 -3.06 -6.89
N HIS A 45 14.89 -2.89 -5.57
CA HIS A 45 14.81 -1.56 -4.94
C HIS A 45 15.89 -1.28 -3.90
N GLY A 46 16.67 -2.27 -3.46
CA GLY A 46 17.85 -2.03 -2.64
C GLY A 46 18.27 -3.20 -1.76
N PRO A 47 19.54 -3.25 -1.34
CA PRO A 47 20.10 -4.39 -0.62
C PRO A 47 19.57 -4.51 0.81
N THR A 48 18.89 -3.49 1.34
CA THR A 48 18.37 -3.51 2.71
C THR A 48 16.86 -3.39 2.79
N ARG A 49 16.31 -3.89 3.89
CA ARG A 49 14.89 -3.74 4.22
C ARG A 49 14.48 -2.26 4.34
N ASP A 50 15.37 -1.39 4.78
CA ASP A 50 15.06 0.03 4.93
C ASP A 50 14.86 0.70 3.56
N ASP A 51 15.68 0.33 2.57
CA ASP A 51 15.51 0.77 1.18
C ASP A 51 14.15 0.35 0.62
N VAL A 52 13.79 -0.92 0.81
CA VAL A 52 12.48 -1.46 0.42
C VAL A 52 11.34 -0.74 1.14
N LEU A 53 11.49 -0.43 2.42
CA LEU A 53 10.50 0.32 3.20
C LEU A 53 10.35 1.76 2.71
N ALA A 54 11.46 2.44 2.39
CA ALA A 54 11.46 3.79 1.86
C ALA A 54 10.75 3.83 0.50
N TRP A 55 11.08 2.88 -0.38
CA TRP A 55 10.40 2.71 -1.66
C TRP A 55 8.90 2.41 -1.49
N ALA A 56 8.54 1.45 -0.64
CA ALA A 56 7.14 1.09 -0.41
C ALA A 56 6.32 2.25 0.18
N LYS A 57 6.93 3.08 1.04
CA LYS A 57 6.30 4.32 1.53
C LYS A 57 6.07 5.34 0.40
N ASN A 58 7.00 5.43 -0.56
CA ASN A 58 6.83 6.29 -1.73
C ASN A 58 5.67 5.81 -2.61
N GLU A 59 5.57 4.50 -2.87
CA GLU A 59 4.45 3.90 -3.61
C GLU A 59 3.09 4.20 -2.94
N VAL A 60 3.02 4.13 -1.60
CA VAL A 60 1.80 4.49 -0.87
C VAL A 60 1.43 5.97 -1.05
N LYS A 61 2.41 6.87 -1.12
CA LYS A 61 2.16 8.29 -1.39
C LYS A 61 1.60 8.48 -2.79
N ILE A 62 2.26 7.91 -3.81
CA ILE A 62 1.82 7.99 -5.21
C ILE A 62 0.39 7.46 -5.37
N GLU A 63 0.10 6.29 -4.80
CA GLU A 63 -1.24 5.69 -4.90
C GLU A 63 -2.29 6.54 -4.15
N THR A 64 -1.91 7.17 -3.03
CA THR A 64 -2.79 8.08 -2.28
C THR A 64 -3.11 9.34 -3.09
N GLU A 65 -2.12 9.95 -3.74
CA GLU A 65 -2.33 11.13 -4.60
C GLU A 65 -3.19 10.79 -5.80
N LYS A 66 -2.92 9.65 -6.46
CA LYS A 66 -3.72 9.15 -7.57
C LYS A 66 -5.18 8.97 -7.16
N TYR A 67 -5.43 8.31 -6.02
CA TYR A 67 -6.77 8.12 -5.50
C TYR A 67 -7.49 9.42 -5.18
N LYS A 68 -6.78 10.42 -4.64
CA LYS A 68 -7.36 11.74 -4.37
C LYS A 68 -7.81 12.42 -5.68
N LYS A 69 -6.94 12.44 -6.69
CA LYS A 69 -7.25 12.98 -8.04
C LYS A 69 -8.40 12.24 -8.71
N GLU A 70 -8.44 10.91 -8.62
CA GLU A 70 -9.55 10.09 -9.15
C GLU A 70 -10.87 10.34 -8.44
N LYS A 71 -10.84 10.58 -7.12
CA LYS A 71 -12.04 10.91 -6.35
C LYS A 71 -12.55 12.31 -6.69
N GLU A 72 -11.66 13.28 -6.81
CA GLU A 72 -12.00 14.65 -7.22
C GLU A 72 -12.66 14.62 -8.60
N THR A 73 -12.05 13.98 -9.59
CA THR A 73 -12.62 13.86 -10.95
C THR A 73 -13.96 13.12 -10.99
N LYS A 74 -14.17 12.08 -10.18
CA LYS A 74 -15.48 11.38 -10.12
C LYS A 74 -16.59 12.13 -9.40
N THR A 75 -16.26 13.15 -8.60
CA THR A 75 -17.27 13.93 -7.85
C THR A 75 -17.78 15.12 -8.66
N VAL A 76 -17.16 15.43 -9.81
CA VAL A 76 -17.60 16.50 -10.72
C VAL A 76 -18.37 15.90 -11.90
N LEU A 77 -19.55 15.34 -11.64
CA LEU A 77 -20.56 15.00 -12.65
C LEU A 77 -21.97 15.21 -12.08
#